data_AF-A0A1H4QQJ2-F1
#
_entry.id   AF-A0A1H4QQJ2-F1
#
_cell.length_a   1.000
_cell.length_b   1.000
_cell.length_c   1.000
_cell.angle_alpha   90.00
_cell.angle_beta   90.00
_cell.angle_gamma   90.00
#
_symmetry.space_group_name_H-M   'P 1'
#
loop_
_entity.id
_entity.type
_entity.pdbx_description
1 polymer ?
#
loop_
_entity_poly.entity_id
_entity_poly.type
_entity_poly.pdbx_seq_one_letter_code
_entity_poly.pdbx_strand_id
1 'polypeptide(L)' 'MEKLYTKNQNNTKVVKAKPETIQFLLSYSKSLNVTEAKGLQFETNLN' A
#
# COMPACT_ATOMS: atom_id res chain seq x y z
N MET A 1 19.38 -12.06 -0.13
CA MET A 1 17.91 -12.03 -0.26
C MET A 1 17.41 -12.65 -1.56
N GLU A 2 18.11 -12.45 -2.68
CA GLU A 2 17.77 -12.98 -4.01
C GLU A 2 17.32 -14.46 -4.06
N LYS A 3 18.03 -15.35 -3.34
CA LYS A 3 17.76 -16.81 -3.35
C LYS A 3 16.48 -17.25 -2.62
N LEU A 4 15.84 -16.36 -1.83
CA LEU A 4 14.58 -16.67 -1.11
C LEU A 4 13.35 -16.43 -1.99
N TYR A 5 13.44 -15.52 -2.95
CA TYR A 5 12.31 -15.13 -3.81
C TYR A 5 12.12 -16.06 -5.02
N THR A 6 13.15 -16.81 -5.40
CA THR A 6 13.17 -17.59 -6.64
C THR A 6 13.03 -19.10 -6.45
N LYS A 7 13.08 -19.60 -5.19
CA LYS A 7 13.29 -21.03 -4.93
C LYS A 7 12.06 -21.93 -5.12
N ASN A 8 10.86 -21.38 -5.30
CA ASN A 8 9.61 -22.16 -5.32
C ASN A 8 8.56 -21.57 -6.28
N GLN A 9 8.81 -21.58 -7.59
CA GLN A 9 7.80 -21.18 -8.59
C GLN A 9 6.61 -22.16 -8.71
N ASN A 10 6.77 -23.42 -8.27
CA ASN A 10 5.75 -24.46 -8.44
C ASN A 10 4.73 -24.54 -7.28
N ASN A 11 4.97 -23.81 -6.16
CA ASN A 11 4.13 -23.83 -4.96
C ASN A 11 3.57 -22.44 -4.60
N THR A 12 3.56 -21.50 -5.54
CA THR A 12 3.03 -20.15 -5.34
C THR A 12 1.52 -20.14 -5.53
N LYS A 13 0.77 -19.91 -4.45
CA LYS A 13 -0.66 -19.60 -4.55
C LYS A 13 -0.82 -18.18 -5.06
N VAL A 14 -1.60 -18.00 -6.12
CA VAL A 14 -2.03 -16.68 -6.57
C VAL A 14 -2.98 -16.13 -5.52
N VAL A 15 -2.50 -15.18 -4.73
CA VAL A 15 -3.33 -14.45 -3.76
C VAL A 15 -3.80 -13.16 -4.43
N LYS A 16 -5.11 -12.96 -4.47
CA LYS A 16 -5.72 -11.71 -4.90
C LYS A 16 -6.17 -10.92 -3.68
N ALA A 17 -6.01 -9.60 -3.74
CA ALA A 17 -6.61 -8.72 -2.74
C ALA A 17 -8.14 -8.85 -2.80
N LYS A 18 -8.79 -8.81 -1.64
CA LYS A 18 -10.25 -8.76 -1.58
C LYS A 18 -10.73 -7.37 -2.04
N PRO A 19 -11.91 -7.25 -2.67
CA PRO A 19 -12.46 -5.96 -3.08
C PRO A 19 -12.53 -4.93 -1.94
N GLU A 20 -12.85 -5.37 -0.73
CA GLU A 20 -12.92 -4.50 0.46
C GLU A 20 -11.56 -3.92 0.83
N THR A 21 -10.48 -4.70 0.65
CA THR A 21 -9.11 -4.21 0.86
C THR A 21 -8.75 -3.14 -0.16
N ILE A 22 -9.14 -3.34 -1.42
CA ILE A 22 -8.92 -2.36 -2.49
C ILE A 22 -9.70 -1.07 -2.16
N GLN A 23 -10.97 -1.21 -1.79
CA GLN A 23 -11.83 -0.08 -1.44
C GLN A 23 -11.30 0.69 -0.23
N PHE A 24 -10.85 -0.02 0.81
CA PHE A 24 -10.23 0.58 1.98
C PHE A 24 -8.99 1.40 1.60
N LEU A 25 -8.07 0.84 0.82
CA LEU A 25 -6.85 1.54 0.41
C LEU A 25 -7.17 2.78 -0.44
N LEU A 26 -8.14 2.69 -1.35
CA LEU A 26 -8.58 3.82 -2.16
C LEU A 26 -9.21 4.93 -1.31
N SER A 27 -10.09 4.57 -0.38
CA SER A 27 -10.72 5.53 0.53
C SER A 27 -9.68 6.17 1.46
N TYR A 28 -8.74 5.38 1.98
CA TYR A 28 -7.64 5.86 2.81
C TYR A 28 -6.75 6.86 2.06
N SER A 29 -6.32 6.50 0.85
CA SER A 29 -5.50 7.39 0.01
C SER A 29 -6.21 8.71 -0.29
N LYS A 30 -7.52 8.68 -0.56
CA LYS A 30 -8.32 9.89 -0.79
C LYS A 30 -8.48 10.77 0.45
N SER A 31 -8.39 10.19 1.65
CA SER A 31 -8.47 10.93 2.91
C SER A 31 -7.16 11.57 3.35
N LEU A 32 -6.06 11.33 2.62
CA LEU A 32 -4.77 11.96 2.89
C LEU A 32 -4.81 13.43 2.47
N ASN A 33 -4.42 14.30 3.38
CA ASN A 33 -4.20 15.72 3.15
C ASN A 33 -2.70 15.99 3.11
N VAL A 34 -2.25 16.62 2.03
CA VAL A 34 -0.87 17.11 1.92
C VAL A 34 -0.79 18.44 2.64
N THR A 35 0.06 18.51 3.65
CA THR A 35 0.36 19.72 4.40
C THR A 35 1.80 20.13 4.14
N GLU A 36 2.05 21.42 3.99
CA GLU A 36 3.39 21.96 3.77
C GLU A 36 3.80 22.82 4.96
N ALA A 37 4.99 22.54 5.49
CA ALA A 37 5.59 23.35 6.55
C ALA A 37 7.08 23.52 6.27
N LYS A 38 7.54 24.78 6.17
CA LYS A 38 8.95 25.12 5.94
C LYS A 38 9.57 24.42 4.71
N GLY A 39 8.79 24.26 3.64
CA GLY A 39 9.23 23.60 2.40
C GLY A 39 9.26 22.06 2.46
N LEU A 40 8.79 21.47 3.55
CA LEU A 40 8.62 20.02 3.70
C LEU A 40 7.14 19.67 3.56
N GLN A 41 6.84 18.65 2.74
CA GLN A 41 5.49 18.14 2.55
C GLN A 41 5.26 16.88 3.38
N PHE A 42 4.11 16.81 4.02
CA PHE A 42 3.68 15.68 4.84
C PHE A 42 2.28 15.26 4.45
N GLU A 43 2.10 13.96 4.25
CA GLU A 43 0.78 13.36 4.09
C GLU A 43 0.20 13.08 5.47
N THR A 44 -0.97 13.63 5.75
CA THR A 44 -1.67 13.48 7.03
C THR A 44 -3.03 12.87 6.79
N ASN A 45 -3.39 11.87 7.58
CA ASN A 45 -4.76 11.38 7.63
C ASN A 45 -5.44 12.09 8.81
N LEU A 46 -6.38 13.00 8.54
CA LEU A 46 -7.08 13.80 9.56
C LEU A 46 -8.40 13.15 10.02
N ASN A 47 -8.58 11.84 9.84
CA ASN A 47 -9.71 11.11 10.42
C ASN A 47 -9.67 11.09 11.94
#